data_AF-A0A2E5H2H4-F1
#
_entry.id   AF-A0A2E5H2H4-F1
#
_cell.length_a   1.000
_cell.length_b   1.000
_cell.length_c   1.000
_cell.angle_alpha   90.00
_cell.angle_beta   90.00
_cell.angle_gamma   90.00
#
_symmetry.space_group_name_H-M   'P 1'
#
loop_
_entity.id
_entity.type
_entity.pdbx_description
1 polymer ?
#
loop_
_entity_poly.entity_id
_entity_poly.type
_entity_poly.pdbx_seq_one_letter_code
_entity_poly.pdbx_strand_id
1 'polypeptide(L)'
;DAVRYVQIFENRGELMGCSNPHPHCQLWAVNHVPTIPARKQATQRLYYKTHGRDLLGDYLDVELTEGERIVSANEGWVALVPFWAVWPFEIMVVPRRYVAGLVDLSNDERASLTTIIADVTKRYDTLFDCEFPYSMGWHGQPSDGTSQDGWRLHAAYYPPLLRSATVRKFLVGYEMTAEPQRDLTAEEAAARLRTPLELDGGAPSGG
;
A
#
# COMPACT_ATOMS: atom_id res chain seq x y z
N ASP A 1 25.03 5.72 -16.94
CA ASP A 1 24.50 5.53 -15.57
C ASP A 1 23.84 6.79 -15.00
N ALA A 2 22.67 7.17 -15.52
CA ALA A 2 21.97 8.40 -15.11
C ALA A 2 20.78 8.18 -14.17
N VAL A 3 20.26 6.96 -14.05
CA VAL A 3 19.08 6.66 -13.23
C VAL A 3 19.49 5.78 -12.05
N ARG A 4 19.24 6.25 -10.83
CA ARG A 4 19.49 5.52 -9.58
C ARG A 4 18.20 5.03 -8.91
N TYR A 5 17.07 5.63 -9.24
CA TYR A 5 15.78 5.20 -8.71
C TYR A 5 14.66 5.53 -9.68
N VAL A 6 13.67 4.64 -9.76
CA VAL A 6 12.44 4.81 -10.53
C VAL A 6 11.26 4.74 -9.57
N GLN A 7 10.53 5.83 -9.44
CA GLN A 7 9.31 5.88 -8.64
C GLN A 7 8.09 5.76 -9.55
N ILE A 8 7.37 4.66 -9.45
CA ILE A 8 6.05 4.46 -10.07
C ILE A 8 4.99 4.82 -9.03
N PHE A 9 4.04 5.67 -9.40
CA PHE A 9 2.96 6.09 -8.51
C PHE A 9 1.69 6.47 -9.28
N GLU A 10 0.55 6.44 -8.60
CA GLU A 10 -0.75 6.86 -9.10
C GLU A 10 -1.40 7.78 -8.06
N ASN A 11 -2.08 8.83 -8.53
CA ASN A 11 -2.97 9.66 -7.73
C ASN A 11 -4.39 9.53 -8.30
N ARG A 12 -5.27 8.86 -7.56
CA ARG A 12 -6.68 8.65 -7.94
C ARG A 12 -7.59 9.62 -7.21
N GLY A 13 -8.51 10.24 -7.95
CA GLY A 13 -9.51 11.18 -7.44
C GLY A 13 -9.01 12.61 -7.25
N GLU A 14 -9.93 13.57 -7.39
CA GLU A 14 -9.65 15.01 -7.28
C GLU A 14 -9.07 15.40 -5.91
N LEU A 15 -9.49 14.71 -4.84
CA LEU A 15 -8.97 14.93 -3.48
C LEU A 15 -7.46 14.67 -3.36
N MET A 16 -6.87 13.91 -4.28
CA MET A 16 -5.42 13.63 -4.35
C MET A 16 -4.70 14.50 -5.38
N GLY A 17 -5.34 15.56 -5.87
CA GLY A 17 -4.75 16.50 -6.84
C GLY A 17 -4.75 16.00 -8.28
N CYS A 18 -5.53 14.96 -8.59
CA CYS A 18 -5.68 14.49 -9.96
C CYS A 18 -6.65 15.40 -10.73
N SER A 19 -6.14 16.20 -11.66
CA SER A 19 -6.93 17.14 -12.48
C SER A 19 -7.46 16.54 -13.78
N ASN A 20 -6.99 15.34 -14.18
CA ASN A 20 -7.44 14.63 -15.37
C ASN A 20 -8.13 13.32 -14.96
N PRO A 21 -9.44 13.16 -15.24
CA PRO A 21 -10.20 11.99 -14.78
C PRO A 21 -9.85 10.70 -15.53
N HIS A 22 -9.05 10.76 -16.59
CA HIS A 22 -8.62 9.54 -17.29
C HIS A 22 -7.69 8.69 -16.39
N PRO A 23 -7.91 7.38 -16.24
CA PRO A 23 -7.04 6.51 -15.44
C PRO A 23 -5.60 6.51 -15.96
N HIS A 24 -4.65 6.96 -15.14
CA HIS A 24 -3.24 7.00 -15.49
C HIS A 24 -2.35 6.87 -14.25
N CYS A 25 -1.14 6.37 -14.45
CA CYS A 25 -0.07 6.42 -13.47
C CYS A 25 1.08 7.27 -14.00
N GLN A 26 2.04 7.57 -13.14
CA GLN A 26 3.23 8.34 -13.45
C GLN A 26 4.49 7.54 -13.06
N LEU A 27 5.58 7.80 -13.78
CA LEU A 27 6.89 7.22 -13.50
C LEU A 27 7.92 8.34 -13.52
N TRP A 28 8.61 8.55 -12.40
CA TRP A 28 9.72 9.50 -12.31
C TRP A 28 11.04 8.77 -12.13
N ALA A 29 11.96 8.97 -13.06
CA ALA A 29 13.31 8.44 -13.00
C ALA A 29 14.28 9.53 -12.55
N VAL A 30 15.07 9.26 -11.51
CA VAL A 30 15.96 10.25 -10.88
C VAL A 30 17.37 9.70 -10.74
N ASN A 31 18.35 10.61 -10.73
CA ASN A 31 19.78 10.29 -10.63
C ASN A 31 20.30 10.14 -9.19
N HIS A 32 19.42 10.18 -8.20
CA HIS A 32 19.70 9.95 -6.78
C HIS A 32 18.62 9.04 -6.18
N VAL A 33 18.87 8.45 -5.01
CA VAL A 33 17.84 7.69 -4.29
C VAL A 33 17.05 8.68 -3.42
N PRO A 34 15.72 8.85 -3.62
CA PRO A 34 14.93 9.79 -2.85
C PRO A 34 14.87 9.45 -1.35
N THR A 35 14.50 10.41 -0.52
CA THR A 35 14.53 10.32 0.95
C THR A 35 13.81 9.09 1.51
N ILE A 36 12.61 8.78 1.02
CA ILE A 36 11.81 7.65 1.55
C ILE A 36 12.46 6.29 1.19
N PRO A 37 12.75 5.99 -0.09
CA PRO A 37 13.50 4.78 -0.45
C PRO A 37 14.87 4.66 0.22
N ALA A 38 15.61 5.77 0.39
CA ALA A 38 16.91 5.76 1.07
C ALA A 38 16.79 5.34 2.55
N ARG A 39 15.77 5.85 3.26
CA ARG A 39 15.48 5.43 4.64
C ARG A 39 15.11 3.94 4.70
N LYS A 40 14.23 3.47 3.81
CA LYS A 40 13.84 2.06 3.72
C LYS A 40 15.02 1.14 3.39
N GLN A 41 15.94 1.57 2.54
CA GLN A 41 17.16 0.83 2.20
C GLN A 41 18.08 0.70 3.41
N ALA A 42 18.29 1.78 4.17
CA ALA A 42 19.13 1.76 5.36
C ALA A 42 18.58 0.79 6.43
N THR A 43 17.28 0.83 6.70
CA THR A 43 16.64 0.00 7.74
C THR A 43 16.59 -1.48 7.34
N GLN A 44 16.15 -1.79 6.12
CA GLN A 44 16.09 -3.18 5.64
C GLN A 44 17.48 -3.82 5.57
N ARG A 45 18.49 -3.07 5.12
CA ARG A 45 19.88 -3.56 5.07
C ARG A 45 20.44 -3.83 6.46
N LEU A 46 20.16 -2.95 7.44
CA LEU A 46 20.60 -3.16 8.82
C LEU A 46 19.94 -4.41 9.42
N TYR A 47 18.65 -4.58 9.21
CA TYR A 47 17.92 -5.75 9.68
C TYR A 47 18.48 -7.04 9.06
N TYR A 48 18.70 -7.06 7.74
CA TYR A 48 19.25 -8.21 7.03
C TYR A 48 20.65 -8.58 7.53
N LYS A 49 21.53 -7.59 7.74
CA LYS A 49 22.86 -7.84 8.31
C LYS A 49 22.82 -8.44 9.72
N THR A 50 21.80 -8.11 10.49
CA THR A 50 21.67 -8.52 11.90
C THR A 50 21.02 -9.91 12.01
N HIS A 51 20.01 -10.19 11.19
CA HIS A 51 19.17 -11.39 11.31
C HIS A 51 19.38 -12.43 10.20
N GLY A 52 20.06 -12.07 9.10
CA GLY A 52 20.24 -12.93 7.93
C GLY A 52 18.95 -13.17 7.11
N ARG A 53 17.86 -12.47 7.43
CA ARG A 53 16.54 -12.55 6.81
C ARG A 53 16.03 -11.15 6.45
N ASP A 54 15.14 -11.05 5.47
CA ASP A 54 14.60 -9.76 5.06
C ASP A 54 13.48 -9.29 6.00
N LEU A 55 13.48 -8.00 6.34
CA LEU A 55 12.58 -7.43 7.37
C LEU A 55 11.10 -7.64 7.04
N LEU A 56 10.72 -7.37 5.79
CA LEU A 56 9.32 -7.47 5.37
C LEU A 56 8.88 -8.93 5.19
N GLY A 57 9.80 -9.85 4.96
CA GLY A 57 9.54 -11.29 4.97
C GLY A 57 9.19 -11.80 6.37
N ASP A 58 9.99 -11.45 7.37
CA ASP A 58 9.70 -11.81 8.77
C ASP A 58 8.40 -11.15 9.24
N TYR A 59 8.18 -9.88 8.88
CA TYR A 59 6.92 -9.21 9.17
C TYR A 59 5.73 -9.89 8.50
N LEU A 60 5.87 -10.32 7.24
CA LEU A 60 4.81 -11.03 6.53
C LEU A 60 4.50 -12.38 7.17
N ASP A 61 5.50 -13.12 7.65
CA ASP A 61 5.31 -14.38 8.36
C ASP A 61 4.47 -14.19 9.64
N VAL A 62 4.72 -13.09 10.39
CA VAL A 62 3.91 -12.72 11.57
C VAL A 62 2.47 -12.39 11.16
N GLU A 63 2.28 -11.52 10.17
CA GLU A 63 0.95 -11.10 9.72
C GLU A 63 0.12 -12.26 9.15
N LEU A 64 0.76 -13.23 8.49
CA LEU A 64 0.11 -14.45 8.01
C LEU A 64 -0.27 -15.39 9.15
N THR A 65 0.48 -15.37 10.26
CA THR A 65 0.18 -16.18 11.45
C THR A 65 -0.96 -15.58 12.26
N GLU A 66 -0.96 -14.26 12.44
CA GLU A 66 -1.99 -13.54 13.23
C GLU A 66 -3.28 -13.31 12.44
N GLY A 67 -3.16 -12.99 11.15
CA GLY A 67 -4.30 -12.81 10.24
C GLY A 67 -5.15 -11.55 10.45
N GLU A 68 -5.05 -10.88 11.59
CA GLU A 68 -5.96 -9.81 12.00
C GLU A 68 -5.93 -8.57 11.09
N ARG A 69 -4.78 -8.25 10.50
CA ARG A 69 -4.59 -7.12 9.59
C ARG A 69 -4.58 -7.51 8.10
N ILE A 70 -4.74 -8.79 7.77
CA ILE A 70 -4.84 -9.25 6.38
C ILE A 70 -6.17 -8.82 5.79
N VAL A 71 -6.13 -8.08 4.69
CA VAL A 71 -7.32 -7.63 3.95
C VAL A 71 -7.68 -8.63 2.84
N SER A 72 -6.66 -9.07 2.11
CA SER A 72 -6.81 -10.02 1.00
C SER A 72 -5.50 -10.73 0.74
N ALA A 73 -5.55 -11.95 0.20
CA ALA A 73 -4.36 -12.68 -0.18
C ALA A 73 -4.68 -13.66 -1.32
N ASN A 74 -3.69 -13.91 -2.17
CA ASN A 74 -3.74 -14.93 -3.22
C ASN A 74 -2.42 -15.71 -3.27
N GLU A 75 -2.17 -16.44 -4.35
CA GLU A 75 -1.00 -17.32 -4.50
C GLU A 75 0.33 -16.56 -4.48
N GLY A 76 0.36 -15.33 -5.02
CA GLY A 76 1.59 -14.54 -5.15
C GLY A 76 1.72 -13.40 -4.14
N TRP A 77 0.60 -12.90 -3.60
CA TRP A 77 0.53 -11.60 -2.94
C TRP A 77 -0.34 -11.60 -1.70
N VAL A 78 -0.05 -10.64 -0.82
CA VAL A 78 -0.82 -10.32 0.38
C VAL A 78 -1.05 -8.82 0.43
N ALA A 79 -2.30 -8.42 0.61
CA ALA A 79 -2.71 -7.06 0.91
C ALA A 79 -3.13 -6.99 2.38
N LEU A 80 -2.50 -6.10 3.14
CA LEU A 80 -2.72 -5.95 4.57
C LEU A 80 -2.69 -4.48 4.99
N VAL A 81 -3.32 -4.16 6.12
CA VAL A 81 -3.13 -2.86 6.77
C VAL A 81 -1.88 -2.96 7.64
N PRO A 82 -0.79 -2.23 7.36
CA PRO A 82 0.43 -2.40 8.15
C PRO A 82 0.21 -1.98 9.60
N PHE A 83 0.86 -2.65 10.54
CA PHE A 83 0.79 -2.30 11.97
C PHE A 83 1.13 -0.82 12.24
N TRP A 84 2.06 -0.27 11.46
CA TRP A 84 2.50 1.12 11.54
C TRP A 84 1.71 2.09 10.64
N ALA A 85 0.56 1.68 10.10
CA ALA A 85 -0.25 2.50 9.19
C ALA A 85 -0.51 3.90 9.76
N VAL A 86 -0.41 4.94 8.93
CA VAL A 86 -0.72 6.33 9.30
C VAL A 86 -2.08 6.75 8.74
N TRP A 87 -2.37 6.35 7.50
CA TRP A 87 -3.65 6.66 6.85
C TRP A 87 -4.75 5.72 7.34
N PRO A 88 -6.03 6.16 7.37
CA PRO A 88 -7.09 5.40 8.03
C PRO A 88 -7.23 3.97 7.50
N PHE A 89 -7.23 3.83 6.18
CA PHE A 89 -7.33 2.57 5.47
C PHE A 89 -6.07 2.30 4.64
N GLU A 90 -4.89 2.63 5.17
CA GLU A 90 -3.61 2.35 4.50
C GLU A 90 -3.48 0.85 4.17
N ILE A 91 -3.06 0.53 2.95
CA ILE A 91 -2.80 -0.85 2.54
C ILE A 91 -1.36 -0.97 2.03
N MET A 92 -0.66 -1.99 2.49
CA MET A 92 0.56 -2.49 1.89
C MET A 92 0.25 -3.76 1.09
N VAL A 93 0.70 -3.80 -0.17
CA VAL A 93 0.66 -5.01 -1.01
C VAL A 93 2.07 -5.55 -1.15
N VAL A 94 2.31 -6.75 -0.66
CA VAL A 94 3.64 -7.37 -0.56
C VAL A 94 3.63 -8.77 -1.17
N PRO A 95 4.66 -9.17 -1.93
CA PRO A 95 4.75 -10.49 -2.51
C PRO A 95 5.14 -11.51 -1.43
N ARG A 96 4.58 -12.72 -1.54
CA ARG A 96 4.92 -13.84 -0.65
C ARG A 96 6.36 -14.27 -0.83
N ARG A 97 6.80 -14.41 -2.09
CA ARG A 97 8.20 -14.69 -2.43
C ARG A 97 9.07 -13.46 -2.20
N TYR A 98 10.29 -13.68 -1.74
CA TYR A 98 11.30 -12.64 -1.72
C TYR A 98 11.66 -12.20 -3.15
N VAL A 99 11.31 -10.95 -3.47
CA VAL A 99 11.66 -10.24 -4.70
C VAL A 99 12.02 -8.81 -4.37
N ALA A 100 13.06 -8.28 -5.01
CA ALA A 100 13.59 -6.96 -4.69
C ALA A 100 12.98 -5.85 -5.58
N GLY A 101 12.54 -6.18 -6.80
CA GLY A 101 11.88 -5.25 -7.71
C GLY A 101 10.80 -5.87 -8.59
N LEU A 102 10.00 -5.02 -9.25
CA LEU A 102 8.93 -5.44 -10.17
C LEU A 102 9.44 -6.26 -11.37
N VAL A 103 10.69 -6.02 -11.79
CA VAL A 103 11.30 -6.71 -12.92
C VAL A 103 11.60 -8.18 -12.63
N ASP A 104 11.70 -8.55 -11.35
CA ASP A 104 12.03 -9.90 -10.88
C ASP A 104 10.81 -10.82 -10.68
N LEU A 105 9.61 -10.30 -10.99
CA LEU A 105 8.36 -11.04 -10.89
C LEU A 105 8.21 -12.04 -12.04
N SER A 106 7.79 -13.26 -11.71
CA SER A 106 7.39 -14.28 -12.69
C SER A 106 6.08 -13.89 -13.38
N ASN A 107 5.72 -14.59 -14.45
CA ASN A 107 4.45 -14.36 -15.15
C ASN A 107 3.24 -14.64 -14.24
N ASP A 108 3.30 -15.69 -13.41
CA ASP A 108 2.23 -16.05 -12.48
C ASP A 108 2.07 -15.01 -11.36
N GLU A 109 3.19 -14.46 -10.89
CA GLU A 109 3.18 -13.37 -9.90
C GLU A 109 2.63 -12.08 -10.49
N ARG A 110 2.87 -11.78 -11.77
CA ARG A 110 2.28 -10.63 -12.47
C ARG A 110 0.77 -10.81 -12.68
N ALA A 111 0.33 -12.02 -13.02
CA ALA A 111 -1.09 -12.34 -13.16
C ALA A 111 -1.82 -12.21 -11.82
N SER A 112 -1.30 -12.81 -10.76
CA SER A 112 -1.84 -12.69 -9.40
C SER A 112 -1.72 -11.26 -8.83
N LEU A 113 -0.75 -10.47 -9.26
CA LEU A 113 -0.70 -9.05 -8.91
C LEU A 113 -1.91 -8.28 -9.44
N THR A 114 -2.36 -8.61 -10.65
CA THR A 114 -3.52 -7.94 -11.26
C THR A 114 -4.79 -8.23 -10.46
N THR A 115 -4.96 -9.46 -9.99
CA THR A 115 -6.14 -9.85 -9.20
C THR A 115 -6.14 -9.23 -7.81
N ILE A 116 -5.01 -9.16 -7.12
CA ILE A 116 -4.94 -8.53 -5.78
C ILE A 116 -5.15 -7.01 -5.85
N ILE A 117 -4.61 -6.32 -6.87
CA ILE A 117 -4.86 -4.89 -7.05
C ILE A 117 -6.34 -4.64 -7.31
N ALA A 118 -6.97 -5.43 -8.18
CA ALA A 118 -8.39 -5.30 -8.48
C ALA A 118 -9.28 -5.57 -7.25
N ASP A 119 -8.88 -6.49 -6.37
CA ASP A 119 -9.60 -6.72 -5.11
C ASP A 119 -9.44 -5.54 -4.13
N VAL A 120 -8.22 -5.01 -3.99
CA VAL A 120 -7.94 -3.83 -3.15
C VAL A 120 -8.77 -2.62 -3.61
N THR A 121 -8.77 -2.32 -4.91
CA THR A 121 -9.52 -1.16 -5.42
C THR A 121 -11.04 -1.34 -5.30
N LYS A 122 -11.55 -2.55 -5.51
CA LYS A 122 -12.98 -2.86 -5.27
C LYS A 122 -13.37 -2.67 -3.81
N ARG A 123 -12.56 -3.17 -2.87
CA ARG A 123 -12.81 -3.01 -1.42
C ARG A 123 -12.83 -1.55 -1.03
N TYR A 124 -11.90 -0.75 -1.57
CA TYR A 124 -11.88 0.69 -1.35
C TYR A 124 -13.15 1.36 -1.88
N ASP A 125 -13.51 1.14 -3.14
CA ASP A 125 -14.70 1.77 -3.73
C ASP A 125 -15.98 1.35 -3.02
N THR A 126 -16.03 0.10 -2.55
CA THR A 126 -17.15 -0.43 -1.79
C THR A 126 -17.24 0.22 -0.42
N LEU A 127 -16.13 0.38 0.33
CA LEU A 127 -16.11 0.81 1.74
C LEU A 127 -17.01 2.01 2.08
N PHE A 128 -17.10 3.00 1.18
CA PHE A 128 -17.99 4.16 1.31
C PHE A 128 -18.88 4.40 0.09
N ASP A 129 -19.07 3.37 -0.75
CA ASP A 129 -19.87 3.41 -1.98
C ASP A 129 -19.55 4.64 -2.87
N CYS A 130 -18.26 4.83 -3.16
CA CYS A 130 -17.78 5.98 -3.91
C CYS A 130 -16.48 5.66 -4.66
N GLU A 131 -16.08 6.49 -5.63
CA GLU A 131 -14.73 6.43 -6.16
C GLU A 131 -13.72 6.79 -5.06
N PHE A 132 -13.00 5.79 -4.55
CA PHE A 132 -12.18 5.97 -3.37
C PHE A 132 -10.82 6.59 -3.73
N PRO A 133 -10.52 7.81 -3.24
CA PRO A 133 -9.30 8.51 -3.58
C PRO A 133 -8.10 7.89 -2.84
N TYR A 134 -6.96 7.83 -3.52
CA TYR A 134 -5.69 7.43 -2.90
C TYR A 134 -4.50 7.94 -3.69
N SER A 135 -3.36 8.07 -3.01
CA SER A 135 -2.05 8.03 -3.65
C SER A 135 -1.47 6.65 -3.42
N MET A 136 -0.92 6.01 -4.44
CA MET A 136 -0.20 4.75 -4.29
C MET A 136 1.15 4.80 -4.98
N GLY A 137 2.07 3.95 -4.55
CA GLY A 137 3.36 3.84 -5.23
C GLY A 137 4.08 2.54 -4.95
N TRP A 138 4.93 2.16 -5.89
CA TRP A 138 5.79 0.99 -5.78
C TRP A 138 7.13 1.35 -5.15
N HIS A 139 7.54 0.53 -4.20
CA HIS A 139 8.82 0.58 -3.54
C HIS A 139 9.57 -0.70 -3.90
N GLY A 140 10.59 -0.54 -4.73
CA GLY A 140 11.54 -1.59 -5.03
C GLY A 140 12.94 -1.12 -4.72
N GLN A 141 13.87 -2.05 -4.82
CA GLN A 141 15.27 -1.80 -4.60
C GLN A 141 15.84 -0.73 -5.56
N PRO A 142 16.68 0.20 -5.07
CA PRO A 142 17.38 1.17 -5.91
C PRO A 142 18.30 0.54 -6.96
N SER A 143 18.51 1.26 -8.07
CA SER A 143 19.40 0.88 -9.18
C SER A 143 20.80 1.49 -9.04
N ASP A 144 21.30 1.63 -7.82
CA ASP A 144 22.55 2.36 -7.50
C ASP A 144 23.83 1.52 -7.57
N GLY A 145 23.72 0.25 -7.95
CA GLY A 145 24.86 -0.67 -8.12
C GLY A 145 25.46 -1.22 -6.81
N THR A 146 24.87 -0.94 -5.65
CA THR A 146 25.31 -1.50 -4.35
C THR A 146 24.66 -2.86 -4.07
N SER A 147 25.25 -3.70 -3.19
CA SER A 147 24.63 -4.99 -2.81
C SER A 147 23.29 -4.75 -2.10
N GLN A 148 22.34 -5.59 -2.46
CA GLN A 148 20.91 -5.28 -2.49
C GLN A 148 20.15 -6.03 -1.39
N ASP A 149 20.91 -6.45 -0.38
CA ASP A 149 20.49 -7.54 0.50
C ASP A 149 19.39 -7.07 1.45
N GLY A 150 18.30 -7.82 1.47
CA GLY A 150 17.16 -7.61 2.36
C GLY A 150 16.07 -6.67 1.85
N TRP A 151 16.15 -6.16 0.62
CA TRP A 151 15.07 -5.35 0.05
C TRP A 151 13.92 -6.25 -0.42
N ARG A 152 12.71 -6.01 0.08
CA ARG A 152 11.49 -6.63 -0.45
C ARG A 152 10.59 -5.60 -1.12
N LEU A 153 10.21 -5.89 -2.36
CA LEU A 153 9.23 -5.15 -3.15
C LEU A 153 7.91 -5.02 -2.38
N HIS A 154 7.29 -3.84 -2.42
CA HIS A 154 5.92 -3.65 -1.95
C HIS A 154 5.29 -2.41 -2.60
N ALA A 155 3.97 -2.40 -2.71
CA ALA A 155 3.21 -1.17 -2.95
C ALA A 155 2.64 -0.65 -1.63
N ALA A 156 2.44 0.66 -1.54
CA ALA A 156 1.74 1.30 -0.45
C ALA A 156 0.64 2.21 -0.99
N TYR A 157 -0.55 2.15 -0.38
CA TYR A 157 -1.72 2.95 -0.69
C TYR A 157 -2.04 3.87 0.48
N TYR A 158 -2.22 5.16 0.20
CA TYR A 158 -2.44 6.23 1.18
C TYR A 158 -3.77 6.94 0.90
N PRO A 159 -4.91 6.36 1.33
CA PRO A 159 -6.22 6.98 1.13
C PRO A 159 -6.57 7.98 2.25
N PRO A 160 -7.19 9.13 1.92
CA PRO A 160 -7.52 10.16 2.91
C PRO A 160 -8.86 9.95 3.61
N LEU A 161 -9.80 9.17 3.05
CA LEU A 161 -11.14 9.03 3.62
C LEU A 161 -11.10 8.29 4.97
N LEU A 162 -11.95 8.72 5.91
CA LEU A 162 -11.92 8.24 7.31
C LEU A 162 -13.26 7.67 7.78
N ARG A 163 -14.37 8.41 7.62
CA ARG A 163 -15.70 8.01 8.15
C ARG A 163 -16.77 7.80 7.09
N SER A 164 -16.64 8.46 5.96
CA SER A 164 -17.59 8.42 4.84
C SER A 164 -16.92 8.97 3.57
N ALA A 165 -17.65 8.96 2.44
CA ALA A 165 -17.22 9.58 1.18
C ALA A 165 -16.89 11.08 1.31
N THR A 166 -17.38 11.77 2.34
CA THR A 166 -17.23 13.22 2.53
C THR A 166 -16.33 13.61 3.71
N VAL A 167 -15.97 12.65 4.58
CA VAL A 167 -15.18 12.91 5.78
C VAL A 167 -13.80 12.26 5.66
N ARG A 168 -12.76 13.12 5.60
CA ARG A 168 -11.36 12.73 5.42
C ARG A 168 -10.48 13.08 6.61
N LYS A 169 -9.37 12.35 6.74
CA LYS A 169 -8.24 12.69 7.60
C LYS A 169 -7.46 13.87 6.98
N PHE A 170 -6.99 14.75 7.86
CA PHE A 170 -6.05 15.80 7.54
C PHE A 170 -4.78 15.57 8.35
N LEU A 171 -3.63 15.46 7.68
CA LEU A 171 -2.33 15.46 8.34
C LEU A 171 -1.88 16.93 8.49
N VAL A 172 -2.28 17.56 9.58
CA VAL A 172 -2.09 18.98 9.87
C VAL A 172 -1.62 19.19 11.31
N GLY A 173 -1.33 20.43 11.72
CA GLY A 173 -1.10 20.74 13.14
C GLY A 173 -0.01 19.88 13.79
N TYR A 174 -0.40 18.93 14.63
CA TYR A 174 0.51 18.01 15.32
C TYR A 174 1.25 17.10 14.32
N GLU A 175 0.57 16.49 13.34
CA GLU A 175 1.23 15.58 12.39
C GLU A 175 2.25 16.27 11.47
N MET A 176 2.12 17.58 11.25
CA MET A 176 3.09 18.36 10.47
C MET A 176 4.29 18.82 11.30
N THR A 177 4.19 18.85 12.63
CA THR A 177 5.18 19.49 13.51
C THR A 177 5.78 18.55 14.56
N ALA A 178 5.21 17.36 14.75
CA ALA A 178 5.65 16.38 15.72
C ALA A 178 5.71 14.97 15.12
N GLU A 179 4.59 14.24 15.09
CA GLU A 179 4.55 12.85 14.66
C GLU A 179 3.15 12.44 14.14
N PRO A 180 3.05 11.37 13.33
CA PRO A 180 1.77 10.87 12.85
C PRO A 180 0.86 10.40 13.99
N GLN A 181 -0.43 10.70 13.89
CA GLN A 181 -1.47 10.18 14.79
C GLN A 181 -2.56 9.47 13.97
N ARG A 182 -3.26 8.49 14.57
CA ARG A 182 -4.47 7.90 13.99
C ARG A 182 -5.53 7.61 15.06
N ASP A 183 -6.80 7.74 14.68
CA ASP A 183 -7.95 7.47 15.57
C ASP A 183 -8.48 6.02 15.45
N LEU A 184 -8.44 5.45 14.24
CA LEU A 184 -8.91 4.10 13.93
C LEU A 184 -7.73 3.14 14.02
N THR A 185 -7.80 2.02 14.72
CA THR A 185 -6.67 1.06 14.77
C THR A 185 -6.43 0.37 13.41
N ALA A 186 -5.27 -0.26 13.22
CA ALA A 186 -4.96 -0.98 11.97
C ALA A 186 -5.83 -2.23 11.82
N GLU A 187 -6.12 -2.89 12.93
CA GLU A 187 -6.94 -4.09 13.04
C GLU A 187 -8.41 -3.79 12.70
N GLU A 188 -8.96 -2.69 13.25
CA GLU A 188 -10.31 -2.23 12.90
C GLU A 188 -10.42 -1.81 11.44
N ALA A 189 -9.40 -1.13 10.90
CA ALA A 189 -9.37 -0.75 9.49
C ALA A 189 -9.37 -1.99 8.58
N ALA A 190 -8.54 -2.98 8.89
CA ALA A 190 -8.50 -4.24 8.14
C ALA A 190 -9.84 -5.00 8.24
N ALA A 191 -10.46 -5.04 9.43
CA ALA A 191 -11.76 -5.66 9.62
C ALA A 191 -12.84 -5.01 8.74
N ARG A 192 -12.89 -3.68 8.69
CA ARG A 192 -13.85 -2.95 7.83
C ARG A 192 -13.60 -3.18 6.34
N LEU A 193 -12.33 -3.25 5.92
CA LEU A 193 -11.96 -3.54 4.53
C LEU A 193 -12.26 -5.00 4.13
N ARG A 194 -12.31 -5.94 5.09
CA ARG A 194 -12.69 -7.33 4.84
C ARG A 194 -14.18 -7.50 4.60
N THR A 195 -15.01 -6.78 5.35
CA THR A 195 -16.47 -6.91 5.32
C THR A 195 -17.00 -6.56 3.93
N PRO A 196 -17.63 -7.52 3.21
CA PRO A 196 -18.45 -7.18 2.06
C PRO A 196 -19.58 -6.27 2.57
N LEU A 197 -19.82 -5.13 1.93
CA LEU A 197 -21.10 -4.47 2.13
C LEU A 197 -22.18 -5.47 1.71
N GLU A 198 -22.95 -5.95 2.69
CA GLU A 198 -24.31 -6.38 2.38
C GLU A 198 -24.98 -5.13 1.81
N LEU A 199 -25.13 -5.12 0.48
CA LEU A 199 -26.00 -4.18 -0.18
C LEU A 199 -27.38 -4.44 0.39
N ASP A 200 -27.77 -3.62 1.38
CA ASP A 200 -29.08 -3.70 1.98
C ASP A 200 -30.08 -3.50 0.83
N GLY A 201 -30.73 -4.60 0.45
CA GLY A 201 -31.77 -4.65 -0.56
C GLY A 201 -33.00 -3.94 -0.03
N GLY A 202 -32.91 -2.62 0.11
CA GLY A 202 -34.02 -1.73 0.37
C GLY A 202 -34.88 -1.62 -0.87
N ALA A 203 -35.70 -2.65 -1.12
CA ALA A 203 -36.88 -2.47 -1.92
C ALA A 203 -37.70 -1.31 -1.32
N PRO A 204 -38.18 -0.34 -2.11
CA PRO A 204 -39.12 0.63 -1.58
C PRO A 204 -40.41 -0.12 -1.24
N SER A 205 -40.67 -0.32 0.06
CA SER A 205 -41.99 -0.64 0.55
C SER A 205 -42.90 0.54 0.19
N GLY A 206 -43.95 0.25 -0.58
CA GLY A 206 -44.82 1.24 -1.16
C GLY A 206 -45.52 2.18 -0.16
N GLY A 207 -45.89 3.33 -0.70
CA GLY A 207 -46.81 4.33 -0.19
C GLY A 207 -47.11 5.31 -1.32
#